data_AF-A0ABD7FUK8-F1
#
_entry.id   AF-A0ABD7FUK8-F1
#
_cell.length_a   1.000
_cell.length_b   1.000
_cell.length_c   1.000
_cell.angle_alpha   90.00
_cell.angle_beta   90.00
_cell.angle_gamma   90.00
#
_symmetry.space_group_name_H-M   'P 1'
#
loop_
_entity.id
_entity.type
_entity.pdbx_description
1 polymer ?
#
loop_
_entity_poly.entity_id
_entity_poly.type
_entity_poly.pdbx_seq_one_letter_code
_entity_poly.pdbx_strand_id
1 'polypeptide(L)'
;MIDKRTVHLISFPNSDLACIAAQLLHIHAGSLYEITFEAINGIDCLGQGDLEKLGYFGYIFIDPTQKLEPAYDYVIDINYAMYQHNKRREAYQKQIYWEIDCNQDATKAIQHAVSYFTSRFNIDL
;
A
#
# COMPACT_ATOMS: atom_id res chain seq x y z
N MET A 1 -21.59 13.93 -4.32
CA MET A 1 -20.43 13.45 -3.56
C MET A 1 -20.00 12.18 -4.26
N ILE A 2 -18.78 12.12 -4.79
CA ILE A 2 -18.32 10.93 -5.50
C ILE A 2 -17.89 9.93 -4.45
N ASP A 3 -18.46 8.73 -4.48
CA ASP A 3 -18.02 7.63 -3.64
C ASP A 3 -16.56 7.32 -4.01
N LYS A 4 -15.65 7.48 -3.04
CA LYS A 4 -14.25 7.15 -3.23
C LYS A 4 -14.14 5.64 -3.41
N ARG A 5 -13.25 5.20 -4.30
CA ARG A 5 -12.91 3.77 -4.39
C ARG A 5 -11.95 3.41 -3.26
N THR A 6 -12.09 2.20 -2.75
CA THR A 6 -11.29 1.69 -1.65
C THR A 6 -10.05 0.96 -2.16
N VAL A 7 -8.89 1.29 -1.60
CA VAL A 7 -7.60 0.67 -1.93
C VAL A 7 -6.97 0.14 -0.65
N HIS A 8 -6.63 -1.14 -0.66
CA HIS A 8 -5.90 -1.79 0.42
C HIS A 8 -4.49 -2.18 -0.03
N LEU A 9 -3.49 -1.93 0.81
CA LEU A 9 -2.10 -2.29 0.55
C LEU A 9 -1.60 -3.31 1.56
N ILE A 10 -0.85 -4.30 1.06
CA ILE A 10 -0.14 -5.30 1.85
C ILE A 10 1.26 -5.49 1.27
N SER A 11 2.27 -5.65 2.11
CA SER A 11 3.66 -5.85 1.66
C SER A 11 4.42 -6.91 2.44
N PHE A 12 5.51 -7.40 1.82
CA PHE A 12 6.48 -8.33 2.37
C PHE A 12 7.89 -7.74 2.20
N PRO A 13 8.84 -7.95 3.16
CA PRO A 13 8.72 -8.79 4.36
C PRO A 13 7.87 -8.20 5.49
N ASN A 14 7.76 -6.87 5.55
CA ASN A 14 7.05 -6.13 6.59
C ASN A 14 6.06 -5.13 5.94
N SER A 15 5.41 -4.28 6.73
CA SER A 15 4.44 -3.29 6.24
C SER A 15 5.06 -1.99 5.69
N ASP A 16 6.39 -1.84 5.70
CA ASP A 16 7.06 -0.57 5.36
C ASP A 16 6.75 -0.12 3.93
N LEU A 17 6.84 -1.02 2.94
CA LEU A 17 6.55 -0.69 1.55
C LEU A 17 5.08 -0.33 1.36
N ALA A 18 4.16 -1.05 2.01
CA ALA A 18 2.74 -0.74 1.98
C ALA A 18 2.45 0.62 2.64
N CYS A 19 3.14 0.95 3.73
CA CYS A 19 3.03 2.24 4.41
C CYS A 19 3.49 3.40 3.51
N ILE A 20 4.67 3.27 2.89
CA ILE A 20 5.20 4.25 1.93
C ILE A 20 4.25 4.41 0.74
N ALA A 21 3.78 3.30 0.17
CA ALA A 21 2.87 3.31 -0.96
C ALA A 21 1.52 3.94 -0.62
N ALA A 22 0.96 3.63 0.56
CA ALA A 22 -0.30 4.20 1.02
C ALA A 22 -0.20 5.72 1.15
N GLN A 23 0.90 6.20 1.76
CA GLN A 23 1.13 7.63 1.93
C GLN A 23 1.32 8.36 0.60
N LEU A 24 2.13 7.82 -0.30
CA LEU A 24 2.33 8.40 -1.63
C LEU A 24 1.02 8.43 -2.43
N LEU A 25 0.26 7.33 -2.41
CA LEU A 25 -1.03 7.28 -3.10
C LEU A 25 -2.02 8.29 -2.50
N HIS A 26 -2.01 8.51 -1.19
CA HIS A 26 -2.88 9.50 -0.55
C HIS A 26 -2.52 10.93 -0.96
N ILE A 27 -1.23 11.26 -1.02
CA ILE A 27 -0.76 12.57 -1.50
C ILE A 27 -1.20 12.80 -2.95
N HIS A 28 -1.06 11.78 -3.81
CA HIS A 28 -1.35 11.92 -5.24
C HIS A 28 -2.83 11.83 -5.59
N ALA A 29 -3.63 11.04 -4.87
CA ALA A 29 -4.99 10.69 -5.26
C ALA A 29 -5.95 10.45 -4.08
N GLY A 30 -5.67 10.99 -2.88
CA GLY A 30 -6.51 10.83 -1.69
C GLY A 30 -7.90 11.46 -1.80
N SER A 31 -8.16 12.30 -2.80
CA SER A 31 -9.50 12.78 -3.15
C SER A 31 -10.35 11.74 -3.88
N LEU A 32 -9.71 10.78 -4.56
CA LEU A 32 -10.33 9.75 -5.39
C LEU A 32 -10.45 8.42 -4.65
N TYR A 33 -9.52 8.14 -3.74
CA TYR A 33 -9.42 6.87 -3.05
C TYR A 33 -9.49 6.99 -1.53
N GLU A 34 -10.14 6.01 -0.91
CA GLU A 34 -9.98 5.68 0.51
C GLU A 34 -8.89 4.62 0.63
N ILE A 35 -7.81 4.95 1.35
CA ILE A 35 -6.57 4.18 1.30
C ILE A 35 -6.27 3.60 2.67
N THR A 36 -6.03 2.30 2.72
CA THR A 36 -5.68 1.58 3.93
C THR A 36 -4.48 0.66 3.67
N PHE A 37 -3.70 0.35 4.71
CA PHE A 37 -2.72 -0.72 4.66
C PHE A 37 -2.75 -1.52 5.96
N GLU A 38 -2.37 -2.79 5.91
CA GLU A 38 -2.29 -3.62 7.12
C GLU A 38 -0.86 -3.70 7.67
N ALA A 39 -0.76 -3.65 9.01
CA ALA A 39 0.43 -4.10 9.73
C ALA A 39 0.33 -5.62 9.95
N ILE A 40 1.44 -6.32 9.77
CA ILE A 40 1.60 -7.75 9.99
C ILE A 40 2.04 -7.99 11.45
N ASN A 41 1.11 -8.51 12.25
CA ASN A 41 1.33 -8.84 13.66
C ASN A 41 2.55 -9.77 13.84
N GLY A 42 3.44 -9.41 14.75
CA GLY A 42 4.64 -10.18 15.07
C GLY A 42 5.83 -9.96 14.12
N ILE A 43 5.65 -9.17 13.06
CA ILE A 43 6.73 -8.76 12.15
C ILE A 43 7.01 -7.26 12.31
N ASP A 44 5.96 -6.43 12.34
CA ASP A 44 6.12 -4.99 12.48
C ASP A 44 6.40 -4.61 13.95
N CYS A 45 7.59 -4.07 14.21
CA CYS A 45 7.99 -3.56 15.52
C CYS A 45 7.60 -2.08 15.71
N LEU A 46 7.17 -1.74 16.92
CA LEU A 46 6.93 -0.35 17.33
C LEU A 46 8.29 0.38 17.48
N GLY A 47 8.69 1.14 16.46
CA GLY A 47 9.90 1.96 16.48
C GLY A 47 10.66 1.90 15.16
N GLN A 48 10.14 2.61 14.15
CA GLN A 48 10.69 2.71 12.80
C GLN A 48 12.14 3.21 12.77
N GLY A 49 13.07 2.32 12.40
CA GLY A 49 14.44 2.65 11.97
C GLY A 49 14.79 2.13 10.56
N ASP A 50 13.82 1.53 9.86
CA ASP A 50 14.06 0.88 8.56
C ASP A 50 13.57 1.71 7.36
N LEU A 51 12.63 2.64 7.55
CA LEU A 51 12.14 3.50 6.46
C LEU A 51 13.19 4.44 5.88
N GLU A 52 14.08 4.98 6.72
CA GLU A 52 15.22 5.78 6.24
C GLU A 52 16.16 4.95 5.36
N LYS A 53 16.33 3.66 5.67
CA LYS A 53 17.14 2.73 4.85
C LYS A 53 16.51 2.46 3.49
N LEU A 54 15.20 2.63 3.37
CA LEU A 54 14.43 2.56 2.12
C LEU A 54 14.39 3.92 1.38
N GLY A 55 15.13 4.91 1.85
CA GLY A 55 15.20 6.24 1.27
C GLY A 55 13.97 7.11 1.52
N TYR A 56 13.13 6.77 2.51
CA TYR A 56 11.89 7.47 2.79
C TYR A 56 12.04 8.44 3.97
N PHE A 57 11.78 9.73 3.75
CA PHE A 57 11.95 10.79 4.74
C PHE A 57 10.76 11.75 4.77
N GLY A 58 10.37 12.20 5.97
CA GLY A 58 9.63 13.46 6.14
C GLY A 58 8.13 13.45 5.90
N TYR A 59 7.44 12.31 6.01
CA TYR A 59 5.98 12.24 5.84
C TYR A 59 5.25 11.86 7.13
N ILE A 60 4.04 12.42 7.31
CA ILE A 60 3.09 11.98 8.34
C ILE A 60 2.39 10.75 7.79
N PHE A 61 2.58 9.60 8.43
CA PHE A 61 2.06 8.32 7.95
C PHE A 61 0.56 8.18 8.22
N ILE A 62 -0.12 7.47 7.32
CA ILE A 62 -1.45 6.92 7.58
C ILE A 62 -1.31 5.87 8.69
N ASP A 63 -2.30 5.78 9.58
CA ASP A 63 -2.32 4.73 10.59
C ASP A 63 -2.65 3.37 9.95
N PRO A 64 -1.98 2.28 10.36
CA PRO A 64 -2.31 0.94 9.87
C PRO A 64 -3.72 0.55 10.28
N THR A 65 -4.47 -0.08 9.38
CA THR A 65 -5.78 -0.64 9.72
C THR A 65 -5.64 -2.02 10.37
N GLN A 66 -6.38 -2.24 11.46
CA GLN A 66 -6.60 -3.57 12.03
C GLN A 66 -7.90 -4.20 11.53
N LYS A 67 -8.79 -3.40 10.93
CA LYS A 67 -10.07 -3.87 10.38
C LYS A 67 -9.91 -4.05 8.88
N LEU A 68 -9.99 -5.31 8.46
CA LEU A 68 -9.97 -5.70 7.07
C LEU A 68 -11.41 -5.83 6.58
N GLU A 69 -11.76 -5.02 5.59
CA GLU A 69 -13.09 -5.11 4.98
C GLU A 69 -13.10 -6.16 3.87
N PRO A 70 -14.21 -6.90 3.71
CA PRO A 70 -14.26 -8.00 2.75
C PRO A 70 -14.32 -7.54 1.30
N ALA A 71 -14.51 -6.24 0.99
CA ALA A 71 -14.84 -5.80 -0.37
C ALA A 71 -14.07 -4.53 -0.80
N TYR A 72 -12.74 -4.59 -0.81
CA TYR A 72 -11.96 -3.51 -1.41
C TYR A 72 -12.09 -3.51 -2.94
N ASP A 73 -12.22 -2.33 -3.56
CA ASP A 73 -12.22 -2.17 -5.01
C ASP A 73 -10.86 -2.60 -5.61
N TYR A 74 -9.78 -2.24 -4.92
CA TYR A 74 -8.42 -2.61 -5.29
C TYR A 74 -7.64 -3.13 -4.09
N VAL A 75 -6.85 -4.17 -4.34
CA VAL A 75 -5.79 -4.58 -3.42
C VAL A 75 -4.46 -4.61 -4.13
N ILE A 76 -3.50 -3.88 -3.57
CA ILE A 76 -2.13 -3.81 -4.04
C ILE A 76 -1.30 -4.75 -3.17
N ASP A 77 -0.85 -5.84 -3.78
CA ASP A 77 -0.03 -6.87 -3.19
C ASP A 77 1.43 -6.67 -3.59
N ILE A 78 2.23 -6.15 -2.65
CA ILE A 78 3.64 -5.83 -2.88
C ILE A 78 4.48 -7.03 -2.45
N ASN A 79 5.30 -7.55 -3.37
CA ASN A 79 6.18 -8.70 -3.16
C ASN A 79 5.45 -9.99 -2.74
N TYR A 80 4.25 -10.22 -3.31
CA TYR A 80 3.41 -11.40 -3.06
C TYR A 80 3.13 -11.63 -1.57
N ALA A 81 2.97 -10.56 -0.81
CA ALA A 81 2.74 -10.58 0.62
C ALA A 81 1.55 -11.45 1.02
N MET A 82 0.49 -11.50 0.21
CA MET A 82 -0.64 -12.38 0.52
C MET A 82 -0.23 -13.85 0.55
N TYR A 83 0.57 -14.28 -0.43
CA TYR A 83 1.10 -15.63 -0.47
C TYR A 83 2.09 -15.87 0.67
N GLN A 84 3.05 -14.95 0.86
CA GLN A 84 4.11 -15.09 1.86
C GLN A 84 3.58 -15.12 3.30
N HIS A 85 2.55 -14.33 3.59
CA HIS A 85 1.91 -14.28 4.92
C HIS A 85 0.77 -15.31 5.07
N ASN A 86 0.59 -16.22 4.09
CA ASN A 86 -0.49 -17.19 4.04
C ASN A 86 -1.89 -16.57 4.23
N LYS A 87 -2.08 -15.37 3.70
CA LYS A 87 -3.34 -14.63 3.70
C LYS A 87 -4.10 -14.97 2.42
N ARG A 88 -5.12 -15.82 2.55
CA ARG A 88 -6.10 -16.03 1.47
C ARG A 88 -7.28 -15.10 1.69
N ARG A 89 -7.60 -14.25 0.71
CA ARG A 89 -8.76 -13.35 0.79
C ARG A 89 -9.58 -13.50 -0.49
N GLU A 90 -10.81 -13.97 -0.34
CA GLU A 90 -11.63 -14.48 -1.45
C GLU A 90 -12.53 -13.43 -2.12
N ALA A 91 -12.40 -12.14 -1.78
CA ALA A 91 -13.46 -11.17 -2.06
C ALA A 91 -12.99 -9.80 -2.59
N TYR A 92 -11.87 -9.75 -3.31
CA TYR A 92 -11.42 -8.50 -3.93
C TYR A 92 -11.93 -8.33 -5.35
N GLN A 93 -12.32 -7.12 -5.70
CA GLN A 93 -12.77 -6.82 -7.05
C GLN A 93 -11.60 -6.82 -8.04
N LYS A 94 -10.43 -6.27 -7.66
CA LYS A 94 -9.19 -6.32 -8.46
C LYS A 94 -7.94 -6.43 -7.59
N GLN A 95 -7.10 -7.43 -7.85
CA GLN A 95 -5.78 -7.57 -7.23
C GLN A 95 -4.69 -7.10 -8.20
N ILE A 96 -3.77 -6.29 -7.71
CA ILE A 96 -2.67 -5.67 -8.44
C ILE A 96 -1.38 -6.07 -7.76
N TYR A 97 -0.41 -6.54 -8.53
CA TYR A 97 0.86 -7.02 -8.00
C TYR A 97 1.98 -6.05 -8.34
N TRP A 98 2.75 -5.65 -7.32
CA TRP A 98 3.96 -4.87 -7.48
C TRP A 98 5.17 -5.65 -6.95
N GLU A 99 6.25 -5.66 -7.71
CA GLU A 99 7.53 -6.20 -7.28
C GLU A 99 8.47 -5.03 -7.04
N ILE A 100 8.93 -4.87 -5.80
CA ILE A 100 9.71 -3.73 -5.33
C ILE A 100 10.89 -4.25 -4.50
N ASP A 101 12.11 -3.93 -4.94
CA ASP A 101 13.31 -4.24 -4.18
C ASP A 101 13.37 -3.43 -2.89
N CYS A 102 13.63 -4.08 -1.76
CA CYS A 102 13.76 -3.45 -0.44
C CYS A 102 15.14 -2.80 -0.26
N ASN A 103 15.43 -1.73 -0.99
CA ASN A 103 16.69 -0.98 -0.93
C ASN A 103 16.46 0.55 -0.91
N GLN A 104 17.52 1.35 -1.01
CA GLN A 104 17.45 2.81 -0.96
C GLN A 104 16.66 3.45 -2.12
N ASP A 105 16.43 2.71 -3.21
CA ASP A 105 15.62 3.15 -4.36
C ASP A 105 14.17 2.68 -4.28
N ALA A 106 13.77 1.93 -3.24
CA ALA A 106 12.41 1.43 -3.04
C ALA A 106 11.37 2.55 -3.14
N THR A 107 11.65 3.70 -2.52
CA THR A 107 10.76 4.87 -2.56
C THR A 107 10.50 5.36 -3.99
N LYS A 108 11.53 5.41 -4.85
CA LYS A 108 11.37 5.85 -6.25
C LYS A 108 10.58 4.82 -7.06
N ALA A 109 10.85 3.54 -6.85
CA ALA A 109 10.09 2.46 -7.48
C ALA A 109 8.60 2.53 -7.10
N ILE A 110 8.30 2.78 -5.82
CA ILE A 110 6.92 2.96 -5.35
C ILE A 110 6.28 4.22 -5.95
N GLN A 111 7.00 5.35 -6.04
CA GLN A 111 6.49 6.56 -6.69
C GLN A 111 6.08 6.30 -8.14
N HIS A 112 6.90 5.54 -8.89
CA HIS A 112 6.57 5.15 -10.26
C HIS A 112 5.36 4.22 -10.31
N ALA A 113 5.28 3.23 -9.42
CA ALA A 113 4.14 2.32 -9.32
C ALA A 113 2.83 3.05 -8.97
N VAL A 114 2.87 4.01 -8.04
CA VAL A 114 1.73 4.87 -7.68
C VAL A 114 1.30 5.71 -8.88
N SER A 115 2.24 6.33 -9.60
CA SER A 115 1.94 7.14 -10.79
C SER A 115 1.30 6.29 -11.91
N TYR A 116 1.80 5.07 -12.10
CA TYR A 116 1.21 4.13 -13.04
C TYR A 116 -0.21 3.70 -12.61
N PHE A 117 -0.39 3.38 -11.33
CA PHE A 117 -1.70 3.02 -10.79
C PHE A 117 -2.72 4.14 -10.97
N THR A 118 -2.38 5.37 -10.58
CA THR A 118 -3.30 6.50 -10.69
C THR A 118 -3.62 6.82 -12.15
N SER A 119 -2.65 6.76 -13.07
CA SER A 119 -2.93 6.98 -14.50
C SER A 119 -3.82 5.91 -15.12
N ARG A 120 -3.68 4.64 -14.73
CA ARG A 120 -4.43 3.52 -15.32
C ARG A 120 -5.83 3.34 -14.71
N PHE A 121 -5.98 3.68 -13.45
CA PHE A 121 -7.22 3.50 -12.70
C PHE A 121 -7.90 4.81 -12.37
N ASN A 122 -7.44 5.92 -12.97
CA ASN A 122 -8.03 7.24 -12.77
C ASN A 122 -9.55 7.15 -13.00
N ILE A 123 -10.30 7.63 -12.04
CA ILE A 123 -11.75 7.65 -12.11
C ILE A 123 -12.06 8.92 -12.92
N ASP A 124 -12.29 8.76 -14.22
CA ASP A 124 -12.86 9.85 -15.01
C ASP A 124 -14.20 10.24 -14.39
N LEU A 125 -14.32 11.52 -14.05
CA LEU A 125 -15.48 12.20 -13.48
C LEU A 125 -16.70 12.14 -14.39
#